data_AF-A0A518ANK2-F1
#
_entry.id   AF-A0A518ANK2-F1
#
_cell.length_a   1.000
_cell.length_b   1.000
_cell.length_c   1.000
_cell.angle_alpha   90.00
_cell.angle_beta   90.00
_cell.angle_gamma   90.00
#
_symmetry.space_group_name_H-M   'P 1'
#
loop_
_entity.id
_entity.type
_entity.pdbx_description
1 polymer ?
#
loop_
_entity_poly.entity_id
_entity_poly.type
_entity_poly.pdbx_seq_one_letter_code
_entity_poly.pdbx_strand_id
1 'polypeptide(L)'
;MRDKPWLLLVVIYLLPCQSWAVEPVSRDQAVTAMKQAATYYREQVASHGGYVYYYSPDLLQRWGEGPATADQIWVQPPGTPTVGMAYLRAYRATGDRFYLEAATDTAKALVYGQLRSGGWTNCIDFDPHGKRLAEYRNGHGAGKNYSSLDDGQTQSAILFLMHVDEALQFKNEAIHESVQVALTSLLEAQFPCGAFPQVWQAPVSEQPVKRANYPDYDWRTEGRIKEYWNYYTLNDNVCGYVAEVLIAAHRIYGDAKYLEALKQLGDFLILAQMPASQQGWAQQYNYQMQPIWARAFEPPGVSGDESQETISTLMVIAEATGETKYLQPLPPALAYLERSLLPNGQLARYYELQTNRPLYMTRRGKSYQLTYDDTKLPSHYGWKTESRLPELKAEFQRVLNGTARRVSAVDAEKAGSVVEQLDEKGRWLTTFDGEPLVGQPKFASGEKYLSSQVFSQNLELLSRYVEQLAN
;
A
#
# COMPACT_ATOMS: atom_id res chain seq x y z
N MET A 1 74.45 38.91 33.28
CA MET A 1 73.25 38.25 33.82
C MET A 1 72.04 38.78 33.08
N ARG A 2 71.53 37.93 32.17
CA ARG A 2 70.19 37.85 31.54
C ARG A 2 69.47 39.14 31.11
N ASP A 3 69.61 39.42 29.82
CA ASP A 3 68.64 40.13 28.98
C ASP A 3 67.30 39.38 28.91
N LYS A 4 66.19 40.11 29.01
CA LYS A 4 64.81 39.59 28.88
C LYS A 4 64.28 39.84 27.45
N PRO A 5 63.68 38.84 26.77
CA PRO A 5 63.09 39.03 25.46
C PRO A 5 61.67 39.62 25.56
N TRP A 6 61.31 40.43 24.57
CA TRP A 6 59.98 41.01 24.41
C TRP A 6 59.07 39.99 23.70
N LEU A 7 57.93 39.62 24.31
CA LEU A 7 56.89 38.83 23.67
C LEU A 7 55.99 39.74 22.83
N LEU A 8 55.95 39.49 21.52
CA LEU A 8 54.97 40.06 20.59
C LEU A 8 53.64 39.31 20.75
N LEU A 9 52.58 40.01 21.18
CA LEU A 9 51.22 39.47 21.26
C LEU A 9 50.52 39.68 19.91
N VAL A 10 50.33 38.62 19.14
CA VAL A 10 49.51 38.62 17.93
C VAL A 10 48.06 38.41 18.35
N VAL A 11 47.23 39.45 18.22
CA VAL A 11 45.78 39.35 18.41
C VAL A 11 45.16 38.86 17.10
N ILE A 12 44.76 37.59 17.06
CA ILE A 12 43.95 37.02 15.98
C ILE A 12 42.51 37.46 16.22
N TYR A 13 41.99 38.35 15.36
CA TYR A 13 40.56 38.65 15.31
C TYR A 13 39.84 37.44 14.71
N LEU A 14 39.19 36.63 15.55
CA LEU A 14 38.19 35.66 15.13
C LEU A 14 36.94 36.44 14.68
N LEU A 15 36.78 36.63 13.37
CA LEU A 15 35.51 37.04 12.80
C LEU A 15 34.48 35.94 13.10
N PRO A 16 33.36 36.24 13.78
CA PRO A 16 32.30 35.27 13.97
C PRO A 16 31.75 34.90 12.58
N CYS A 17 31.91 33.63 12.21
CA CYS A 17 31.17 33.02 11.11
C CYS A 17 29.69 33.05 11.54
N GLN A 18 28.96 34.07 11.11
CA GLN A 18 27.51 34.03 11.18
C GLN A 18 27.06 32.89 10.27
N SER A 19 26.73 31.75 10.86
CA SER A 19 25.90 30.77 10.17
C SER A 19 24.58 31.46 9.87
N TRP A 20 24.30 31.72 8.59
CA TRP A 20 22.97 32.16 8.18
C TRP A 20 22.07 30.96 8.40
N ALA A 21 21.31 30.97 9.49
CA ALA A 21 20.22 30.02 9.66
C ALA A 21 19.26 30.29 8.50
N VAL A 22 19.12 29.30 7.61
CA VAL A 22 18.10 29.36 6.56
C VAL A 22 16.76 29.49 7.26
N GLU A 23 16.03 30.57 6.99
CA GLU A 23 14.72 30.74 7.60
C GLU A 23 13.82 29.55 7.18
N PRO A 24 13.10 28.93 8.13
CA PRO A 24 12.24 27.82 7.81
C PRO A 24 11.18 28.26 6.79
N VAL A 25 10.81 27.35 5.89
CA VAL A 25 9.82 27.66 4.86
C VAL A 25 8.50 28.12 5.50
N SER A 26 8.01 29.27 5.06
CA SER A 26 6.76 29.83 5.59
C SER A 26 5.55 29.00 5.14
N ARG A 27 4.44 29.12 5.89
CA ARG A 27 3.15 28.53 5.51
C ARG A 27 2.72 28.94 4.10
N ASP A 28 2.87 30.21 3.74
CA ASP A 28 2.44 30.73 2.44
C ASP A 28 3.29 30.19 1.29
N GLN A 29 4.59 30.01 1.49
CA GLN A 29 5.46 29.34 0.52
C GLN A 29 5.06 27.88 0.33
N ALA A 30 4.78 27.15 1.42
CA ALA A 30 4.32 25.77 1.35
C ALA A 30 2.97 25.65 0.61
N VAL A 31 1.98 26.48 0.96
CA VAL A 31 0.67 26.50 0.28
C VAL A 31 0.80 26.87 -1.20
N THR A 32 1.68 27.82 -1.54
CA THR A 32 1.94 28.20 -2.94
C THR A 32 2.52 27.03 -3.73
N ALA A 33 3.53 26.34 -3.19
CA ALA A 33 4.13 25.18 -3.82
C ALA A 33 3.11 24.02 -3.99
N MET A 34 2.31 23.75 -2.95
CA MET A 34 1.22 22.79 -3.02
C MET A 34 0.24 23.13 -4.14
N LYS A 35 -0.12 24.41 -4.30
CA LYS A 35 -1.07 24.85 -5.31
C LYS A 35 -0.50 24.69 -6.71
N GLN A 36 0.74 25.12 -6.94
CA GLN A 36 1.42 24.98 -8.22
C GLN A 36 1.51 23.51 -8.65
N ALA A 37 1.95 22.64 -7.74
CA ALA A 37 2.06 21.20 -8.01
C ALA A 37 0.71 20.56 -8.34
N ALA A 38 -0.30 20.88 -7.53
CA ALA A 38 -1.63 20.33 -7.69
C ALA A 38 -2.34 20.82 -8.97
N THR A 39 -2.15 22.09 -9.34
CA THR A 39 -2.60 22.65 -10.63
C THR A 39 -1.98 21.91 -11.80
N TYR A 40 -0.65 21.72 -11.81
CA TYR A 40 0.00 20.96 -12.89
C TYR A 40 -0.55 19.54 -13.00
N TYR A 41 -0.66 18.81 -11.87
CA TYR A 41 -1.19 17.46 -11.88
C TYR A 41 -2.65 17.39 -12.35
N ARG A 42 -3.52 18.31 -11.90
CA ARG A 42 -4.93 18.31 -12.26
C ARG A 42 -5.16 18.69 -13.72
N GLU A 43 -4.43 19.69 -14.23
CA GLU A 43 -4.68 20.26 -15.55
C GLU A 43 -3.87 19.61 -16.68
N GLN A 44 -2.68 19.09 -16.38
CA GLN A 44 -1.77 18.56 -17.40
C GLN A 44 -1.62 17.04 -17.33
N VAL A 45 -1.49 16.48 -16.11
CA VAL A 45 -1.20 15.04 -15.93
C VAL A 45 -2.47 14.20 -15.99
N ALA A 46 -3.55 14.67 -15.35
CA ALA A 46 -4.80 13.94 -15.25
C ALA A 46 -5.34 13.53 -16.63
N SER A 47 -5.87 12.32 -16.71
CA SER A 47 -6.69 11.87 -17.85
C SER A 47 -8.01 11.35 -17.33
N HIS A 48 -9.12 11.90 -17.84
CA HIS A 48 -10.46 11.59 -17.36
C HIS A 48 -10.63 11.75 -15.83
N GLY A 49 -9.80 12.61 -15.21
CA GLY A 49 -9.74 12.83 -13.76
C GLY A 49 -8.83 11.86 -12.98
N GLY A 50 -8.27 10.83 -13.62
CA GLY A 50 -7.42 9.82 -12.98
C GLY A 50 -5.95 9.83 -13.43
N TYR A 51 -5.18 8.88 -12.88
CA TYR A 51 -3.72 8.87 -12.93
C TYR A 51 -3.14 7.45 -13.06
N VAL A 52 -1.96 7.35 -13.69
CA VAL A 52 -1.07 6.18 -13.69
C VAL A 52 0.11 6.38 -12.74
N TYR A 53 1.05 5.43 -12.66
CA TYR A 53 2.19 5.49 -11.73
C TYR A 53 3.22 6.53 -12.14
N TYR A 54 3.60 6.49 -13.42
CA TYR A 54 4.71 7.29 -13.95
C TYR A 54 4.40 7.92 -15.30
N TYR A 55 5.09 9.04 -15.57
CA TYR A 55 4.99 9.77 -16.83
C TYR A 55 6.35 10.28 -17.28
N SER A 56 6.57 10.32 -18.59
CA SER A 56 7.67 11.10 -19.14
C SER A 56 7.42 12.60 -18.88
N PRO A 57 8.46 13.45 -18.83
CA PRO A 57 8.29 14.88 -18.53
C PRO A 57 7.42 15.65 -19.55
N ASP A 58 7.24 15.09 -20.74
CA ASP A 58 6.36 15.59 -21.82
C ASP A 58 4.98 14.92 -21.85
N LEU A 59 4.71 13.97 -20.94
CA LEU A 59 3.46 13.22 -20.76
C LEU A 59 3.05 12.32 -21.94
N LEU A 60 3.95 12.15 -22.93
CA LEU A 60 3.72 11.29 -24.10
C LEU A 60 3.80 9.80 -23.76
N GLN A 61 4.58 9.45 -22.74
CA GLN A 61 4.71 8.10 -22.24
C GLN A 61 4.17 7.99 -20.82
N ARG A 62 3.47 6.88 -20.57
CA ARG A 62 2.70 6.63 -19.36
C ARG A 62 2.90 5.18 -18.94
N TRP A 63 2.99 4.94 -17.64
CA TRP A 63 3.12 3.59 -17.11
C TRP A 63 2.29 3.40 -15.86
N GLY A 64 1.55 2.29 -15.83
CA GLY A 64 1.16 1.66 -14.57
C GLY A 64 1.93 0.33 -14.47
N GLU A 65 1.21 -0.77 -14.41
CA GLU A 65 1.77 -2.10 -14.69
C GLU A 65 2.01 -2.27 -16.19
N GLY A 66 3.19 -1.84 -16.65
CA GLY A 66 3.54 -1.75 -18.05
C GLY A 66 3.02 -0.46 -18.73
N PRO A 67 3.26 -0.31 -20.04
CA PRO A 67 2.86 0.88 -20.80
C PRO A 67 1.35 1.10 -20.76
N ALA A 68 0.96 2.37 -20.58
CA ALA A 68 -0.41 2.84 -20.54
C ALA A 68 -0.71 3.77 -21.73
N THR A 69 -1.96 3.81 -22.18
CA THR A 69 -2.43 4.82 -23.15
C THR A 69 -2.87 6.10 -22.45
N ALA A 70 -3.18 7.14 -23.23
CA ALA A 70 -3.77 8.37 -22.69
C ALA A 70 -5.15 8.13 -22.08
N ASP A 71 -5.90 7.14 -22.54
CA ASP A 71 -7.24 6.78 -22.07
C ASP A 71 -7.25 5.74 -20.95
N GLN A 72 -6.09 5.46 -20.34
CA GLN A 72 -5.97 4.51 -19.24
C GLN A 72 -5.50 5.20 -17.95
N ILE A 73 -6.14 4.83 -16.85
CA ILE A 73 -5.74 5.19 -15.48
C ILE A 73 -5.56 3.92 -14.64
N TRP A 74 -4.83 4.00 -13.54
CA TRP A 74 -4.61 2.88 -12.63
C TRP A 74 -5.34 3.07 -11.32
N VAL A 75 -6.00 2.02 -10.84
CA VAL A 75 -6.66 1.96 -9.54
C VAL A 75 -5.69 1.49 -8.47
N GLN A 76 -4.84 0.53 -8.81
CA GLN A 76 -3.77 0.03 -7.94
C GLN A 76 -2.86 1.21 -7.49
N PRO A 77 -2.45 1.27 -6.21
CA PRO A 77 -1.46 2.24 -5.75
C PRO A 77 -0.12 2.10 -6.49
N PRO A 78 0.63 3.20 -6.72
CA PRO A 78 0.35 4.57 -6.29
C PRO A 78 -0.45 5.39 -7.32
N GLY A 79 -1.42 4.79 -8.00
CA GLY A 79 -2.23 5.44 -9.05
C GLY A 79 -3.32 6.38 -8.53
N THR A 80 -4.50 6.28 -9.15
CA THR A 80 -5.64 7.21 -9.02
C THR A 80 -6.08 7.44 -7.57
N PRO A 81 -6.34 6.41 -6.73
CA PRO A 81 -6.79 6.66 -5.36
C PRO A 81 -5.72 7.35 -4.50
N THR A 82 -4.44 7.04 -4.73
CA THR A 82 -3.32 7.65 -4.00
C THR A 82 -3.24 9.15 -4.25
N VAL A 83 -3.32 9.57 -5.51
CA VAL A 83 -3.34 11.00 -5.89
C VAL A 83 -4.58 11.70 -5.35
N GLY A 84 -5.75 11.06 -5.45
CA GLY A 84 -7.00 11.58 -4.91
C GLY A 84 -6.95 11.82 -3.40
N MET A 85 -6.35 10.89 -2.65
CA MET A 85 -6.18 11.02 -1.20
C MET A 85 -5.28 12.20 -0.84
N ALA A 86 -4.20 12.42 -1.60
CA ALA A 86 -3.31 13.57 -1.40
C ALA A 86 -4.05 14.90 -1.60
N TYR A 87 -4.93 14.99 -2.60
CA TYR A 87 -5.81 16.16 -2.77
C TYR A 87 -6.74 16.35 -1.57
N LEU A 88 -7.38 15.30 -1.06
CA LEU A 88 -8.23 15.42 0.12
C LEU A 88 -7.47 15.90 1.37
N ARG A 89 -6.22 15.44 1.56
CA ARG A 89 -5.37 15.91 2.66
C ARG A 89 -5.01 17.39 2.48
N ALA A 90 -4.68 17.81 1.27
CA ALA A 90 -4.46 19.22 0.97
C ALA A 90 -5.70 20.09 1.20
N TYR A 91 -6.90 19.58 0.86
CA TYR A 91 -8.16 20.26 1.16
C TYR A 91 -8.36 20.44 2.67
N ARG A 92 -8.14 19.38 3.47
CA ARG A 92 -8.26 19.44 4.94
C ARG A 92 -7.28 20.44 5.56
N ALA A 93 -6.04 20.48 5.06
CA ALA A 93 -5.00 21.37 5.56
C ALA A 93 -5.21 22.86 5.24
N THR A 94 -5.87 23.16 4.12
CA THR A 94 -5.94 24.53 3.56
C THR A 94 -7.34 25.13 3.51
N GLY A 95 -8.38 24.30 3.46
CA GLY A 95 -9.76 24.70 3.15
C GLY A 95 -10.00 25.10 1.69
N ASP A 96 -8.99 25.04 0.80
CA ASP A 96 -9.11 25.47 -0.59
C ASP A 96 -9.92 24.45 -1.41
N ARG A 97 -11.09 24.90 -1.90
CA ARG A 97 -12.04 24.09 -2.68
C ARG A 97 -11.45 23.48 -3.95
N PHE A 98 -10.40 24.07 -4.52
CA PHE A 98 -9.72 23.50 -5.68
C PHE A 98 -9.29 22.05 -5.44
N TYR A 99 -8.79 21.74 -4.25
CA TYR A 99 -8.35 20.40 -3.90
C TYR A 99 -9.53 19.43 -3.76
N LEU A 100 -10.64 19.89 -3.17
CA LEU A 100 -11.86 19.09 -3.07
C LEU A 100 -12.44 18.78 -4.45
N GLU A 101 -12.41 19.75 -5.36
CA GLU A 101 -12.84 19.55 -6.75
C GLU A 101 -11.91 18.58 -7.50
N ALA A 102 -10.59 18.71 -7.34
CA ALA A 102 -9.62 17.77 -7.90
C ALA A 102 -9.88 16.33 -7.41
N ALA A 103 -10.05 16.14 -6.09
CA ALA A 103 -10.41 14.85 -5.51
C ALA A 103 -11.77 14.35 -6.02
N THR A 104 -12.75 15.24 -6.23
CA THR A 104 -14.06 14.87 -6.77
C THR A 104 -13.96 14.39 -8.23
N ASP A 105 -13.12 15.02 -9.05
CA ASP A 105 -12.88 14.58 -10.43
C ASP A 105 -12.21 13.19 -10.46
N THR A 106 -11.24 12.96 -9.56
CA THR A 106 -10.62 11.65 -9.36
C THR A 106 -11.61 10.58 -8.90
N ALA A 107 -12.52 10.93 -7.98
CA ALA A 107 -13.57 10.02 -7.55
C ALA A 107 -14.52 9.65 -8.69
N LYS A 108 -14.91 10.61 -9.53
CA LYS A 108 -15.76 10.35 -10.70
C LYS A 108 -15.10 9.39 -11.70
N ALA A 109 -13.77 9.49 -11.88
CA ALA A 109 -13.02 8.55 -12.71
C ALA A 109 -13.15 7.09 -12.21
N LEU A 110 -13.07 6.90 -10.88
CA LEU A 110 -13.27 5.58 -10.27
C LEU A 110 -14.73 5.11 -10.34
N VAL A 111 -15.70 6.02 -10.15
CA VAL A 111 -17.13 5.71 -10.29
C VAL A 111 -17.46 5.22 -11.71
N TYR A 112 -16.83 5.79 -12.74
CA TYR A 112 -16.97 5.32 -14.12
C TYR A 112 -16.52 3.87 -14.27
N GLY A 113 -15.32 3.56 -13.77
CA GLY A 113 -14.68 2.25 -13.92
C GLY A 113 -15.07 1.19 -12.89
N GLN A 114 -16.04 1.47 -12.02
CA GLN A 114 -16.56 0.47 -11.07
C GLN A 114 -17.18 -0.70 -11.83
N LEU A 115 -16.83 -1.93 -11.46
CA LEU A 115 -17.32 -3.15 -12.08
C LEU A 115 -18.74 -3.48 -11.63
N ARG A 116 -19.48 -4.27 -12.43
CA ARG A 116 -20.78 -4.81 -12.01
C ARG A 116 -20.69 -5.70 -10.77
N SER A 117 -19.55 -6.35 -10.55
CA SER A 117 -19.24 -7.10 -9.33
C SER A 117 -18.86 -6.22 -8.14
N GLY A 118 -18.95 -4.89 -8.26
CA GLY A 118 -18.93 -3.93 -7.16
C GLY A 118 -17.57 -3.32 -6.81
N GLY A 119 -16.47 -4.00 -7.12
CA GLY A 119 -15.10 -3.51 -6.94
C GLY A 119 -14.45 -3.00 -8.23
N TRP A 120 -13.12 -3.12 -8.28
CA TRP A 120 -12.28 -2.67 -9.39
C TRP A 120 -11.23 -3.72 -9.76
N THR A 121 -10.69 -3.57 -10.97
CA THR A 121 -9.43 -4.21 -11.40
C THR A 121 -8.28 -3.18 -11.34
N ASN A 122 -7.06 -3.56 -11.76
CA ASN A 122 -5.88 -2.69 -11.66
C ASN A 122 -5.96 -1.41 -12.50
N CYS A 123 -6.67 -1.43 -13.64
CA CYS A 123 -6.81 -0.27 -14.52
C CYS A 123 -8.25 0.00 -14.95
N ILE A 124 -8.51 1.26 -15.30
CA ILE A 124 -9.74 1.68 -15.99
C ILE A 124 -9.32 2.19 -17.37
N ASP A 125 -9.87 1.57 -18.40
CA ASP A 125 -9.72 1.94 -19.81
C ASP A 125 -10.99 2.69 -20.25
N PHE A 126 -10.83 3.93 -20.69
CA PHE A 126 -11.90 4.79 -21.18
C PHE A 126 -12.09 4.69 -22.70
N ASP A 127 -11.17 4.04 -23.42
CA ASP A 127 -11.32 3.77 -24.84
C ASP A 127 -12.39 2.69 -25.03
N PRO A 128 -13.53 2.95 -25.71
CA PRO A 128 -14.58 1.96 -25.97
C PRO A 128 -14.13 0.80 -26.86
N HIS A 129 -12.93 0.87 -27.44
CA HIS A 129 -12.25 -0.20 -28.18
C HIS A 129 -10.96 -0.66 -27.49
N GLY A 130 -10.73 -0.21 -26.26
CA GLY A 130 -9.56 -0.51 -25.45
C GLY A 130 -9.43 -1.99 -25.13
N LYS A 131 -8.18 -2.47 -25.09
CA LYS A 131 -7.89 -3.89 -24.81
C LYS A 131 -8.07 -4.27 -23.35
N ARG A 132 -8.20 -3.29 -22.46
CA ARG A 132 -8.35 -3.51 -21.00
C ARG A 132 -9.73 -3.10 -20.48
N LEU A 133 -10.70 -2.95 -21.38
CA LEU A 133 -12.09 -2.77 -21.00
C LEU A 133 -12.57 -3.89 -20.07
N ALA A 134 -13.24 -3.49 -19.01
CA ALA A 134 -13.91 -4.38 -18.08
C ALA A 134 -15.43 -4.19 -18.16
N GLU A 135 -16.19 -5.03 -17.47
CA GLU A 135 -17.65 -4.90 -17.41
C GLU A 135 -18.05 -3.82 -16.39
N TYR A 136 -17.93 -2.56 -16.81
CA TYR A 136 -18.28 -1.42 -15.97
C TYR A 136 -19.78 -1.32 -15.71
N ARG A 137 -20.14 -0.87 -14.51
CA ARG A 137 -21.53 -0.62 -14.09
C ARG A 137 -22.07 0.67 -14.69
N ASN A 138 -21.27 1.74 -14.62
CA ASN A 138 -21.64 3.09 -15.01
C ASN A 138 -20.96 3.56 -16.31
N GLY A 139 -19.76 3.03 -16.59
CA GLY A 139 -19.02 3.30 -17.81
C GLY A 139 -19.45 2.42 -18.99
N HIS A 140 -18.78 2.62 -20.13
CA HIS A 140 -18.95 1.78 -21.30
C HIS A 140 -17.83 0.75 -21.37
N GLY A 141 -18.18 -0.53 -21.21
CA GLY A 141 -17.22 -1.61 -21.33
C GLY A 141 -17.92 -2.96 -21.40
N ALA A 142 -17.34 -3.88 -22.18
CA ALA A 142 -17.81 -5.25 -22.33
C ALA A 142 -16.62 -6.19 -22.17
N GLY A 143 -16.29 -6.52 -20.92
CA GLY A 143 -15.07 -7.25 -20.56
C GLY A 143 -15.24 -8.12 -19.33
N LYS A 144 -14.14 -8.33 -18.60
CA LYS A 144 -14.18 -9.14 -17.36
C LYS A 144 -14.89 -8.38 -16.24
N ASN A 145 -15.59 -9.12 -15.38
CA ASN A 145 -16.29 -8.59 -14.21
C ASN A 145 -15.63 -9.04 -12.90
N TYR A 146 -14.29 -9.05 -12.87
CA TYR A 146 -13.52 -9.60 -11.77
C TYR A 146 -13.01 -8.47 -10.87
N SER A 147 -13.72 -8.24 -9.77
CA SER A 147 -13.25 -7.37 -8.70
C SER A 147 -12.08 -8.01 -7.99
N SER A 148 -11.09 -7.22 -7.62
CA SER A 148 -9.80 -7.73 -7.14
C SER A 148 -9.34 -6.96 -5.90
N LEU A 149 -8.86 -7.72 -4.92
CA LEU A 149 -8.18 -7.24 -3.72
C LEU A 149 -6.65 -7.22 -3.89
N ASP A 150 -6.15 -7.76 -5.01
CA ASP A 150 -4.73 -7.84 -5.34
C ASP A 150 -4.09 -6.45 -5.35
N ASP A 151 -2.89 -6.32 -4.79
CA ASP A 151 -2.14 -5.05 -4.71
C ASP A 151 -2.97 -3.83 -4.24
N GLY A 152 -3.96 -4.03 -3.36
CA GLY A 152 -4.77 -2.94 -2.81
C GLY A 152 -5.71 -2.26 -3.82
N GLN A 153 -6.06 -2.91 -4.93
CA GLN A 153 -6.93 -2.38 -5.98
C GLN A 153 -8.28 -1.87 -5.44
N THR A 154 -9.23 -2.77 -5.17
CA THR A 154 -10.58 -2.35 -4.73
C THR A 154 -10.55 -1.59 -3.41
N GLN A 155 -9.68 -1.99 -2.48
CA GLN A 155 -9.61 -1.41 -1.13
C GLN A 155 -9.20 0.06 -1.16
N SER A 156 -8.19 0.41 -1.96
CA SER A 156 -7.73 1.80 -2.08
C SER A 156 -8.80 2.68 -2.74
N ALA A 157 -9.52 2.15 -3.73
CA ALA A 157 -10.65 2.84 -4.34
C ALA A 157 -11.78 3.10 -3.33
N ILE A 158 -12.20 2.08 -2.57
CA ILE A 158 -13.23 2.23 -1.54
C ILE A 158 -12.80 3.28 -0.50
N LEU A 159 -11.60 3.14 0.07
CA LEU A 159 -11.09 4.04 1.09
C LEU A 159 -11.10 5.50 0.62
N PHE A 160 -10.62 5.75 -0.59
CA PHE A 160 -10.63 7.08 -1.17
C PHE A 160 -12.05 7.61 -1.40
N LEU A 161 -12.92 6.82 -2.04
CA LEU A 161 -14.30 7.24 -2.32
C LEU A 161 -15.10 7.54 -1.04
N MET A 162 -14.93 6.75 0.03
CA MET A 162 -15.56 7.02 1.33
C MET A 162 -15.15 8.38 1.90
N HIS A 163 -13.86 8.72 1.81
CA HIS A 163 -13.39 10.01 2.31
C HIS A 163 -13.82 11.19 1.43
N VAL A 164 -13.98 11.01 0.11
CA VAL A 164 -14.59 12.03 -0.76
C VAL A 164 -16.07 12.20 -0.43
N ASP A 165 -16.80 11.08 -0.24
CA ASP A 165 -18.21 11.07 0.13
C ASP A 165 -18.46 11.85 1.43
N GLU A 166 -17.66 11.56 2.47
CA GLU A 166 -17.62 12.30 3.74
C GLU A 166 -17.33 13.79 3.53
N ALA A 167 -16.29 14.13 2.76
CA ALA A 167 -15.91 15.52 2.49
C ALA A 167 -16.99 16.32 1.71
N LEU A 168 -17.77 15.62 0.88
CA LEU A 168 -18.92 16.17 0.15
C LEU A 168 -20.22 16.10 0.95
N GLN A 169 -20.16 15.72 2.24
CA GLN A 169 -21.30 15.59 3.13
C GLN A 169 -22.38 14.64 2.60
N PHE A 170 -21.97 13.59 1.88
CA PHE A 170 -22.86 12.57 1.31
C PHE A 170 -23.84 13.12 0.26
N LYS A 171 -23.55 14.28 -0.34
CA LYS A 171 -24.45 14.95 -1.31
C LYS A 171 -24.20 14.59 -2.76
N ASN A 172 -23.13 13.85 -3.06
CA ASN A 172 -22.87 13.40 -4.42
C ASN A 172 -23.40 11.98 -4.60
N GLU A 173 -24.60 11.86 -5.18
CA GLU A 173 -25.33 10.59 -5.30
C GLU A 173 -24.51 9.49 -5.98
N ALA A 174 -23.77 9.81 -7.05
CA ALA A 174 -23.01 8.81 -7.80
C ALA A 174 -21.81 8.27 -7.01
N ILE A 175 -21.13 9.12 -6.23
CA ILE A 175 -20.05 8.70 -5.35
C ILE A 175 -20.62 7.88 -4.19
N HIS A 176 -21.68 8.37 -3.55
CA HIS A 176 -22.32 7.69 -2.43
C HIS A 176 -22.80 6.29 -2.82
N GLU A 177 -23.52 6.17 -3.95
CA GLU A 177 -23.99 4.89 -4.46
C GLU A 177 -22.83 3.94 -4.79
N SER A 178 -21.77 4.44 -5.45
CA SER A 178 -20.58 3.64 -5.76
C SER A 178 -19.96 3.05 -4.50
N VAL A 179 -19.86 3.84 -3.42
CA VAL A 179 -19.37 3.34 -2.12
C VAL A 179 -20.29 2.28 -1.54
N GLN A 180 -21.60 2.50 -1.52
CA GLN A 180 -22.55 1.53 -0.97
C GLN A 180 -22.50 0.18 -1.71
N VAL A 181 -22.41 0.21 -3.03
CA VAL A 181 -22.25 -0.98 -3.86
C VAL A 181 -20.93 -1.70 -3.54
N ALA A 182 -19.82 -0.96 -3.47
CA ALA A 182 -18.51 -1.55 -3.23
C ALA A 182 -18.39 -2.16 -1.82
N LEU A 183 -18.90 -1.48 -0.78
CA LEU A 183 -18.92 -1.98 0.59
C LEU A 183 -19.83 -3.21 0.73
N THR A 184 -21.00 -3.20 0.11
CA THR A 184 -21.90 -4.37 0.11
C THR A 184 -21.22 -5.56 -0.54
N SER A 185 -20.62 -5.34 -1.72
CA SER A 185 -19.94 -6.41 -2.43
C SER A 185 -18.69 -6.94 -1.71
N LEU A 186 -17.93 -6.07 -1.05
CA LEU A 186 -16.81 -6.49 -0.21
C LEU A 186 -17.30 -7.41 0.92
N LEU A 187 -18.37 -7.04 1.63
CA LEU A 187 -18.95 -7.88 2.69
C LEU A 187 -19.46 -9.22 2.15
N GLU A 188 -20.06 -9.23 0.95
CA GLU A 188 -20.48 -10.46 0.27
C GLU A 188 -19.30 -11.34 -0.20
N ALA A 189 -18.10 -10.76 -0.32
CA ALA A 189 -16.86 -11.48 -0.60
C ALA A 189 -16.18 -12.04 0.66
N GLN A 190 -16.70 -11.77 1.86
CA GLN A 190 -16.16 -12.30 3.11
C GLN A 190 -16.66 -13.73 3.35
N PHE A 191 -15.73 -14.67 3.50
CA PHE A 191 -16.06 -16.05 3.83
C PHE A 191 -16.54 -16.19 5.28
N PRO A 192 -17.28 -17.26 5.64
CA PRO A 192 -17.72 -17.50 7.02
C PRO A 192 -16.60 -17.54 8.07
N CYS A 193 -15.38 -17.92 7.67
CA CYS A 193 -14.22 -17.90 8.56
C CYS A 193 -13.62 -16.50 8.77
N GLY A 194 -14.08 -15.49 8.01
CA GLY A 194 -13.60 -14.10 8.02
C GLY A 194 -12.60 -13.75 6.92
N ALA A 195 -12.13 -14.74 6.15
CA ALA A 195 -11.18 -14.55 5.06
C ALA A 195 -11.80 -13.86 3.84
N PHE A 196 -10.95 -13.45 2.89
CA PHE A 196 -11.35 -12.94 1.58
C PHE A 196 -10.63 -13.68 0.45
N PRO A 197 -11.25 -13.81 -0.74
CA PRO A 197 -10.56 -14.24 -1.94
C PRO A 197 -9.69 -13.10 -2.48
N GLN A 198 -8.70 -13.41 -3.33
CA GLN A 198 -7.99 -12.37 -4.07
C GLN A 198 -8.90 -11.69 -5.10
N VAL A 199 -9.81 -12.46 -5.72
CA VAL A 199 -10.70 -12.00 -6.78
C VAL A 199 -12.10 -12.55 -6.59
N TRP A 200 -13.13 -11.76 -6.91
CA TRP A 200 -14.53 -12.19 -6.91
C TRP A 200 -15.33 -11.58 -8.05
N GLN A 201 -16.44 -12.24 -8.39
CA GLN A 201 -17.42 -11.78 -9.40
C GLN A 201 -18.85 -11.78 -8.87
N ALA A 202 -19.07 -12.45 -7.73
CA ALA A 202 -20.33 -12.72 -7.07
C ALA A 202 -20.03 -13.02 -5.59
N PRO A 203 -21.05 -13.06 -4.71
CA PRO A 203 -20.87 -13.47 -3.32
C PRO A 203 -20.15 -14.81 -3.19
N VAL A 204 -19.31 -14.95 -2.18
CA VAL A 204 -18.60 -16.21 -1.95
C VAL A 204 -19.55 -17.33 -1.52
N SER A 205 -19.25 -18.55 -1.94
CA SER A 205 -19.95 -19.74 -1.44
C SER A 205 -19.58 -20.00 0.03
N GLU A 206 -20.50 -20.59 0.80
CA GLU A 206 -20.20 -21.04 2.16
C GLU A 206 -19.06 -22.08 2.18
N GLN A 207 -18.12 -21.90 3.11
CA GLN A 207 -16.95 -22.76 3.27
C GLN A 207 -16.74 -23.10 4.75
N PRO A 208 -16.12 -24.25 5.07
CA PRO A 208 -15.95 -24.67 6.46
C PRO A 208 -14.97 -23.77 7.23
N VAL A 209 -15.30 -23.48 8.48
CA VAL A 209 -14.40 -22.80 9.42
C VAL A 209 -13.43 -23.83 10.01
N LYS A 210 -12.14 -23.73 9.64
CA LYS A 210 -11.07 -24.64 10.06
C LYS A 210 -9.86 -23.85 10.58
N ARG A 211 -9.08 -24.48 11.45
CA ARG A 211 -7.76 -23.98 11.87
C ARG A 211 -6.69 -24.43 10.89
N ALA A 212 -5.65 -23.62 10.76
CA ALA A 212 -4.55 -23.92 9.88
C ALA A 212 -3.85 -25.22 10.24
N ASN A 213 -3.52 -26.00 9.22
CA ASN A 213 -2.84 -27.28 9.35
C ASN A 213 -1.93 -27.54 8.15
N TYR A 214 -1.16 -28.61 8.22
CA TYR A 214 -0.29 -29.03 7.13
C TYR A 214 -1.06 -29.97 6.18
N PRO A 215 -0.82 -29.88 4.86
CA PRO A 215 -1.33 -30.88 3.92
C PRO A 215 -0.78 -32.27 4.26
N ASP A 216 -1.61 -33.30 4.08
CA ASP A 216 -1.27 -34.71 4.24
C ASP A 216 -0.80 -35.37 2.92
N TYR A 217 -0.71 -34.59 1.85
CA TYR A 217 -0.22 -34.96 0.52
C TYR A 217 1.16 -34.34 0.21
N ASP A 218 1.84 -34.83 -0.82
CA ASP A 218 3.10 -34.21 -1.28
C ASP A 218 2.83 -32.92 -2.05
N TRP A 219 2.71 -31.83 -1.30
CA TRP A 219 2.46 -30.50 -1.84
C TRP A 219 3.52 -30.04 -2.86
N ARG A 220 4.69 -30.66 -2.96
CA ARG A 220 5.70 -30.29 -3.97
C ARG A 220 5.27 -30.69 -5.38
N THR A 221 4.54 -31.79 -5.51
CA THR A 221 4.18 -32.40 -6.78
C THR A 221 2.66 -32.45 -7.00
N GLU A 222 1.88 -32.38 -5.94
CA GLU A 222 0.42 -32.51 -5.94
C GLU A 222 -0.29 -31.24 -5.43
N GLY A 223 -1.62 -31.20 -5.57
CA GLY A 223 -2.45 -30.14 -5.00
C GLY A 223 -2.26 -28.75 -5.63
N ARG A 224 -1.74 -28.67 -6.87
CA ARG A 224 -1.66 -27.40 -7.61
C ARG A 224 -3.05 -26.94 -8.04
N ILE A 225 -3.36 -25.70 -7.71
CA ILE A 225 -4.62 -25.05 -8.03
C ILE A 225 -4.31 -23.92 -9.01
N LYS A 226 -5.01 -23.92 -10.16
CA LYS A 226 -4.83 -22.86 -11.15
C LYS A 226 -5.52 -21.58 -10.69
N GLU A 227 -6.78 -21.67 -10.30
CA GLU A 227 -7.61 -20.56 -9.82
C GLU A 227 -7.38 -20.28 -8.32
N TYR A 228 -6.11 -20.13 -7.90
CA TYR A 228 -5.73 -19.87 -6.51
C TYR A 228 -6.38 -18.58 -5.96
N TRP A 229 -6.70 -17.63 -6.85
CA TRP A 229 -7.30 -16.34 -6.50
C TRP A 229 -8.71 -16.44 -5.92
N ASN A 230 -9.37 -17.61 -6.00
CA ASN A 230 -10.66 -17.84 -5.37
C ASN A 230 -10.55 -18.21 -3.87
N TYR A 231 -9.35 -18.40 -3.35
CA TYR A 231 -9.09 -18.94 -2.02
C TYR A 231 -8.65 -17.88 -1.01
N TYR A 232 -8.56 -18.25 0.27
CA TYR A 232 -8.20 -17.34 1.35
C TYR A 232 -6.83 -16.71 1.10
N THR A 233 -6.80 -15.39 0.93
CA THR A 233 -5.62 -14.67 0.45
C THR A 233 -5.12 -13.66 1.49
N LEU A 234 -3.85 -13.78 1.87
CA LEU A 234 -3.11 -12.80 2.66
C LEU A 234 -2.10 -12.01 1.81
N ASN A 235 -1.65 -12.61 0.71
CA ASN A 235 -0.69 -12.03 -0.25
C ASN A 235 -0.96 -10.56 -0.57
N ASP A 236 0.10 -9.77 -0.72
CA ASP A 236 0.08 -8.34 -1.06
C ASP A 236 -0.77 -7.50 -0.07
N ASN A 237 -0.66 -7.85 1.22
CA ASN A 237 -1.33 -7.18 2.34
C ASN A 237 -2.85 -7.06 2.21
N VAL A 238 -3.52 -8.00 1.54
CA VAL A 238 -4.98 -7.99 1.33
C VAL A 238 -5.74 -7.71 2.63
N CYS A 239 -5.35 -8.41 3.71
CA CYS A 239 -6.01 -8.28 5.00
C CYS A 239 -5.79 -6.91 5.65
N GLY A 240 -4.60 -6.32 5.54
CA GLY A 240 -4.32 -4.99 6.07
C GLY A 240 -5.16 -3.91 5.37
N TYR A 241 -5.20 -3.93 4.04
CA TYR A 241 -6.03 -3.00 3.27
C TYR A 241 -7.52 -3.14 3.55
N VAL A 242 -8.03 -4.37 3.69
CA VAL A 242 -9.44 -4.60 4.05
C VAL A 242 -9.73 -4.10 5.46
N ALA A 243 -8.82 -4.31 6.43
CA ALA A 243 -8.98 -3.80 7.78
C ALA A 243 -9.10 -2.26 7.79
N GLU A 244 -8.25 -1.55 7.03
CA GLU A 244 -8.33 -0.10 6.88
C GLU A 244 -9.70 0.37 6.33
N VAL A 245 -10.21 -0.31 5.29
CA VAL A 245 -11.53 -0.01 4.72
C VAL A 245 -12.63 -0.21 5.75
N LEU A 246 -12.66 -1.34 6.45
CA LEU A 246 -13.72 -1.66 7.42
C LEU A 246 -13.71 -0.70 8.62
N ILE A 247 -12.52 -0.33 9.10
CA ILE A 247 -12.35 0.67 10.16
C ILE A 247 -12.87 2.03 9.69
N ALA A 248 -12.48 2.49 8.51
CA ALA A 248 -12.93 3.76 7.96
C ALA A 248 -14.45 3.75 7.70
N ALA A 249 -15.00 2.66 7.17
CA ALA A 249 -16.43 2.49 6.91
C ALA A 249 -17.25 2.57 8.21
N HIS A 250 -16.80 1.88 9.27
CA HIS A 250 -17.44 1.96 10.58
C HIS A 250 -17.44 3.39 11.12
N ARG A 251 -16.30 4.09 11.02
CA ARG A 251 -16.15 5.48 11.48
C ARG A 251 -17.02 6.46 10.69
N ILE A 252 -17.07 6.34 9.36
CA ILE A 252 -17.73 7.29 8.45
C ILE A 252 -19.24 7.08 8.44
N TYR A 253 -19.71 5.83 8.40
CA TYR A 253 -21.12 5.51 8.22
C TYR A 253 -21.82 5.04 9.50
N GLY A 254 -21.07 4.72 10.56
CA GLY A 254 -21.62 4.37 11.88
C GLY A 254 -22.33 3.02 11.97
N ASP A 255 -22.31 2.20 10.91
CA ASP A 255 -22.96 0.88 10.89
C ASP A 255 -22.06 -0.17 11.58
N ALA A 256 -22.64 -0.93 12.50
CA ALA A 256 -21.95 -1.95 13.27
C ALA A 256 -21.50 -3.14 12.42
N LYS A 257 -22.11 -3.39 11.25
CA LYS A 257 -21.74 -4.51 10.37
C LYS A 257 -20.28 -4.44 9.91
N TYR A 258 -19.73 -3.23 9.76
CA TYR A 258 -18.34 -3.05 9.35
C TYR A 258 -17.36 -3.42 10.48
N LEU A 259 -17.71 -3.09 11.73
CA LEU A 259 -16.94 -3.52 12.88
C LEU A 259 -17.03 -5.03 13.08
N GLU A 260 -18.19 -5.64 12.84
CA GLU A 260 -18.37 -7.10 12.90
C GLU A 260 -17.54 -7.81 11.83
N ALA A 261 -17.57 -7.34 10.58
CA ALA A 261 -16.73 -7.84 9.50
C ALA A 261 -15.23 -7.73 9.83
N LEU A 262 -14.81 -6.64 10.47
CA LEU A 262 -13.43 -6.45 10.93
C LEU A 262 -13.04 -7.50 11.99
N LYS A 263 -13.94 -7.80 12.92
CA LYS A 263 -13.72 -8.84 13.94
C LYS A 263 -13.61 -10.22 13.32
N GLN A 264 -14.46 -10.53 12.35
CA GLN A 264 -14.39 -11.78 11.61
C GLN A 264 -13.06 -11.91 10.86
N LEU A 265 -12.57 -10.83 10.22
CA LEU A 265 -11.24 -10.80 9.63
C LEU A 265 -10.13 -11.07 10.67
N GLY A 266 -10.21 -10.47 11.85
CA GLY A 266 -9.26 -10.76 12.93
C GLY A 266 -9.31 -12.22 13.42
N ASP A 267 -10.51 -12.79 13.52
CA ASP A 267 -10.73 -14.19 13.90
C ASP A 267 -10.15 -15.14 12.83
N PHE A 268 -10.30 -14.82 11.54
CA PHE A 268 -9.62 -15.52 10.46
C PHE A 268 -8.10 -15.52 10.65
N LEU A 269 -7.47 -14.37 10.92
CA LEU A 269 -6.03 -14.28 11.08
C LEU A 269 -5.53 -15.11 12.28
N ILE A 270 -6.31 -15.22 13.35
CA ILE A 270 -6.03 -16.16 14.45
C ILE A 270 -6.13 -17.61 13.97
N LEU A 271 -7.20 -17.97 13.24
CA LEU A 271 -7.40 -19.32 12.70
C LEU A 271 -6.31 -19.74 11.70
N ALA A 272 -5.81 -18.79 10.91
CA ALA A 272 -4.81 -18.98 9.86
C ALA A 272 -3.38 -19.15 10.40
N GLN A 273 -3.12 -18.87 11.68
CA GLN A 273 -1.80 -19.06 12.26
C GLN A 273 -1.40 -20.53 12.20
N MET A 274 -0.27 -20.82 11.56
CA MET A 274 0.22 -22.17 11.37
C MET A 274 0.59 -22.85 12.71
N PRO A 275 0.44 -24.18 12.83
CA PRO A 275 0.76 -24.89 14.08
C PRO A 275 2.22 -24.75 14.50
N ALA A 276 2.49 -24.94 15.80
CA ALA A 276 3.86 -25.06 16.28
C ALA A 276 4.63 -26.17 15.51
N SER A 277 5.90 -26.00 15.19
CA SER A 277 6.79 -24.88 15.53
C SER A 277 6.92 -23.81 14.43
N GLN A 278 5.95 -23.59 13.55
CA GLN A 278 6.02 -22.56 12.51
C GLN A 278 4.87 -21.55 12.60
N GLN A 279 4.76 -20.85 13.73
CA GLN A 279 3.61 -19.98 14.05
C GLN A 279 3.60 -18.63 13.31
N GLY A 280 3.86 -18.64 12.01
CA GLY A 280 3.60 -17.54 11.09
C GLY A 280 2.38 -17.82 10.21
N TRP A 281 2.33 -17.15 9.05
CA TRP A 281 1.25 -17.25 8.07
C TRP A 281 1.80 -17.50 6.66
N ALA A 282 1.02 -18.20 5.84
CA ALA A 282 1.27 -18.40 4.42
C ALA A 282 0.60 -17.30 3.59
N GLN A 283 0.99 -17.20 2.32
CA GLN A 283 0.40 -16.22 1.41
C GLN A 283 -1.05 -16.55 1.03
N GLN A 284 -1.37 -17.84 0.83
CA GLN A 284 -2.70 -18.31 0.46
C GLN A 284 -3.01 -19.65 1.13
N TYR A 285 -4.28 -19.89 1.43
CA TYR A 285 -4.77 -21.13 2.03
C TYR A 285 -5.98 -21.68 1.28
N ASN A 286 -6.09 -23.00 1.15
CA ASN A 286 -7.32 -23.64 0.67
C ASN A 286 -8.46 -23.55 1.71
N TYR A 287 -9.65 -24.04 1.35
CA TYR A 287 -10.82 -24.06 2.25
C TYR A 287 -10.66 -24.99 3.46
N GLN A 288 -9.65 -25.87 3.47
CA GLN A 288 -9.26 -26.68 4.62
C GLN A 288 -8.21 -25.97 5.51
N MET A 289 -7.91 -24.70 5.23
CA MET A 289 -6.89 -23.88 5.90
C MET A 289 -5.47 -24.46 5.77
N GLN A 290 -5.14 -25.08 4.64
CA GLN A 290 -3.79 -25.55 4.32
C GLN A 290 -3.12 -24.58 3.36
N PRO A 291 -1.83 -24.24 3.55
CA PRO A 291 -1.07 -23.46 2.58
C PRO A 291 -1.11 -24.10 1.18
N ILE A 292 -1.30 -23.29 0.15
CA ILE A 292 -1.38 -23.74 -1.25
C ILE A 292 -0.39 -23.01 -2.16
N TRP A 293 -0.22 -23.55 -3.37
CA TRP A 293 0.46 -22.84 -4.45
C TRP A 293 -0.39 -21.67 -4.93
N ALA A 294 0.27 -20.56 -5.25
CA ALA A 294 -0.29 -19.53 -6.10
C ALA A 294 0.31 -19.64 -7.52
N ARG A 295 1.13 -18.67 -7.93
CA ARG A 295 1.83 -18.75 -9.22
C ARG A 295 2.85 -19.89 -9.22
N ALA A 296 3.35 -20.25 -10.40
CA ALA A 296 4.31 -21.37 -10.57
C ALA A 296 5.60 -21.24 -9.75
N PHE A 297 5.88 -20.05 -9.22
CA PHE A 297 7.04 -19.70 -8.40
C PHE A 297 6.69 -19.35 -6.94
N GLU A 298 5.45 -19.59 -6.53
CA GLU A 298 4.92 -19.27 -5.20
C GLU A 298 4.43 -20.56 -4.53
N PRO A 299 5.35 -21.29 -3.87
CA PRO A 299 5.02 -22.58 -3.27
C PRO A 299 4.26 -22.43 -1.95
N PRO A 300 3.55 -23.48 -1.51
CA PRO A 300 3.08 -23.61 -0.14
C PRO A 300 4.24 -23.43 0.83
N GLY A 301 4.11 -22.48 1.74
CA GLY A 301 5.13 -22.18 2.72
C GLY A 301 4.67 -21.07 3.65
N VAL A 302 5.23 -21.06 4.86
CA VAL A 302 5.07 -19.90 5.75
C VAL A 302 5.86 -18.75 5.14
N SER A 303 5.22 -17.59 4.97
CA SER A 303 5.81 -16.44 4.33
C SER A 303 6.39 -15.46 5.34
N GLY A 304 7.62 -15.01 5.09
CA GLY A 304 8.29 -14.03 5.93
C GLY A 304 7.57 -12.69 5.96
N ASP A 305 7.12 -12.21 4.80
CA ASP A 305 6.54 -10.87 4.69
C ASP A 305 5.08 -10.84 5.17
N GLU A 306 4.24 -11.77 4.72
CA GLU A 306 2.82 -11.70 5.07
C GLU A 306 2.59 -12.03 6.55
N SER A 307 3.55 -12.71 7.18
CA SER A 307 3.57 -12.85 8.64
C SER A 307 3.80 -11.51 9.35
N GLN A 308 4.69 -10.65 8.84
CA GLN A 308 4.92 -9.30 9.37
C GLN A 308 3.70 -8.40 9.17
N GLU A 309 3.06 -8.51 8.00
CA GLU A 309 1.81 -7.80 7.67
C GLU A 309 0.64 -8.25 8.53
N THR A 310 0.51 -9.56 8.77
CA THR A 310 -0.52 -10.12 9.64
C THR A 310 -0.35 -9.67 11.09
N ILE A 311 0.88 -9.65 11.60
CA ILE A 311 1.20 -9.11 12.94
C ILE A 311 0.76 -7.64 13.03
N SER A 312 1.10 -6.82 12.04
CA SER A 312 0.68 -5.41 11.97
C SER A 312 -0.83 -5.26 11.93
N THR A 313 -1.50 -6.07 11.10
CA THR A 313 -2.96 -6.04 10.93
C THR A 313 -3.69 -6.43 12.20
N LEU A 314 -3.23 -7.48 12.91
CA LEU A 314 -3.79 -7.88 14.19
C LEU A 314 -3.65 -6.80 15.27
N MET A 315 -2.55 -6.05 15.28
CA MET A 315 -2.39 -4.88 16.17
C MET A 315 -3.40 -3.78 15.82
N VAL A 316 -3.56 -3.44 14.54
CA VAL A 316 -4.56 -2.45 14.08
C VAL A 316 -5.99 -2.88 14.46
N ILE A 317 -6.33 -4.14 14.28
CA ILE A 317 -7.64 -4.68 14.67
C ILE A 317 -7.82 -4.63 16.19
N ALA A 318 -6.80 -4.98 16.98
CA ALA A 318 -6.85 -4.89 18.44
C ALA A 318 -7.14 -3.46 18.91
N GLU A 319 -6.49 -2.46 18.33
CA GLU A 319 -6.73 -1.06 18.65
C GLU A 319 -8.13 -0.59 18.25
N ALA A 320 -8.58 -0.95 17.05
CA ALA A 320 -9.88 -0.53 16.53
C ALA A 320 -11.07 -1.18 17.28
N THR A 321 -10.90 -2.41 17.75
CA THR A 321 -11.95 -3.18 18.44
C THR A 321 -11.88 -3.11 19.96
N GLY A 322 -10.70 -2.79 20.51
CA GLY A 322 -10.39 -2.91 21.93
C GLY A 322 -10.23 -4.36 22.42
N GLU A 323 -10.21 -5.36 21.54
CA GLU A 323 -10.15 -6.77 21.92
C GLU A 323 -8.71 -7.31 21.94
N THR A 324 -8.23 -7.66 23.13
CA THR A 324 -6.85 -8.15 23.32
C THR A 324 -6.60 -9.55 22.77
N LYS A 325 -7.65 -10.30 22.40
CA LYS A 325 -7.51 -11.64 21.79
C LYS A 325 -6.67 -11.60 20.51
N TYR A 326 -6.76 -10.51 19.74
CA TYR A 326 -5.98 -10.34 18.50
C TYR A 326 -4.48 -10.17 18.75
N LEU A 327 -4.06 -9.86 19.98
CA LEU A 327 -2.65 -9.77 20.37
C LEU A 327 -2.06 -11.12 20.80
N GLN A 328 -2.90 -12.12 21.11
CA GLN A 328 -2.44 -13.43 21.60
C GLN A 328 -1.53 -14.20 20.63
N PRO A 329 -1.73 -14.16 19.29
CA PRO A 329 -0.87 -14.86 18.34
C PRO A 329 0.54 -14.24 18.18
N LEU A 330 0.74 -12.99 18.61
CA LEU A 330 1.92 -12.20 18.25
C LEU A 330 3.21 -12.69 18.91
N PRO A 331 3.27 -12.98 20.22
CA PRO A 331 4.51 -13.45 20.85
C PRO A 331 5.13 -14.69 20.17
N PRO A 332 4.41 -15.80 19.92
CA PRO A 332 5.00 -16.94 19.24
C PRO A 332 5.31 -16.65 17.76
N ALA A 333 4.60 -15.74 17.09
CA ALA A 333 4.89 -15.32 15.72
C ALA A 333 6.10 -14.39 15.59
N LEU A 334 6.39 -13.55 16.58
CA LEU A 334 7.59 -12.73 16.62
C LEU A 334 8.82 -13.60 16.90
N ALA A 335 8.72 -14.52 17.88
CA ALA A 335 9.75 -15.54 18.11
C ALA A 335 9.94 -16.43 16.88
N TYR A 336 8.81 -16.77 16.22
CA TYR A 336 8.66 -17.06 14.80
C TYR A 336 9.79 -16.67 13.84
N LEU A 337 9.65 -15.41 13.46
CA LEU A 337 10.43 -14.73 12.46
C LEU A 337 11.86 -14.50 12.96
N GLU A 338 12.05 -14.23 14.25
CA GLU A 338 13.37 -14.00 14.84
C GLU A 338 14.29 -15.22 14.67
N ARG A 339 13.80 -16.44 14.94
CA ARG A 339 14.59 -17.67 14.68
C ARG A 339 14.73 -18.01 13.20
N SER A 340 13.94 -17.39 12.34
CA SER A 340 13.90 -17.65 10.91
C SER A 340 14.76 -16.67 10.11
N LEU A 341 15.36 -15.67 10.75
CA LEU A 341 16.25 -14.71 10.12
C LEU A 341 17.38 -15.41 9.36
N LEU A 342 17.59 -14.96 8.13
CA LEU A 342 18.74 -15.34 7.31
C LEU A 342 20.02 -14.73 7.89
N PRO A 343 21.22 -15.25 7.54
CA PRO A 343 22.49 -14.71 8.05
C PRO A 343 22.72 -13.22 7.80
N ASN A 344 22.05 -12.64 6.80
CA ASN A 344 22.11 -11.22 6.47
C ASN A 344 21.02 -10.37 7.17
N GLY A 345 20.26 -10.93 8.11
CA GLY A 345 19.21 -10.24 8.85
C GLY A 345 17.88 -10.07 8.09
N GLN A 346 17.77 -10.55 6.85
CA GLN A 346 16.51 -10.59 6.10
C GLN A 346 15.68 -11.83 6.46
N LEU A 347 14.44 -11.88 5.97
CA LEU A 347 13.61 -13.08 5.99
C LEU A 347 13.49 -13.64 4.57
N ALA A 348 13.42 -14.95 4.42
CA ALA A 348 13.03 -15.56 3.15
C ALA A 348 11.55 -15.29 2.88
N ARG A 349 11.17 -15.13 1.60
CA ARG A 349 9.76 -14.99 1.22
C ARG A 349 8.97 -16.25 1.56
N TYR A 350 9.59 -17.43 1.52
CA TYR A 350 8.97 -18.71 1.88
C TYR A 350 9.88 -19.55 2.77
N TYR A 351 9.28 -20.20 3.76
CA TYR A 351 9.87 -21.26 4.56
C TYR A 351 9.10 -22.55 4.32
N GLU A 352 9.84 -23.61 4.03
CA GLU A 352 9.32 -24.95 3.78
C GLU A 352 8.46 -25.43 4.96
N LEU A 353 7.30 -26.01 4.64
CA LEU A 353 6.39 -26.56 5.62
C LEU A 353 7.08 -27.62 6.48
N GLN A 354 6.86 -27.55 7.80
CA GLN A 354 7.39 -28.39 8.88
C GLN A 354 8.90 -28.23 9.14
N THR A 355 9.74 -28.13 8.12
CA THR A 355 11.22 -28.11 8.29
C THR A 355 11.78 -26.73 8.59
N ASN A 356 11.04 -25.67 8.25
CA ASN A 356 11.45 -24.28 8.35
C ASN A 356 12.70 -23.90 7.53
N ARG A 357 13.04 -24.67 6.51
CA ARG A 357 14.15 -24.33 5.62
C ARG A 357 13.73 -23.20 4.66
N PRO A 358 14.54 -22.15 4.46
CA PRO A 358 14.29 -21.16 3.42
C PRO A 358 14.06 -21.84 2.07
N LEU A 359 12.97 -21.50 1.40
CA LEU A 359 12.51 -22.14 0.18
C LEU A 359 12.47 -21.11 -0.96
N TYR A 360 13.07 -21.47 -2.09
CA TYR A 360 13.18 -20.60 -3.25
C TYR A 360 12.87 -21.35 -4.55
N MET A 361 13.01 -20.65 -5.68
CA MET A 361 12.96 -21.24 -7.01
C MET A 361 14.24 -20.96 -7.78
N THR A 362 14.63 -21.90 -8.63
CA THR A 362 15.44 -21.59 -9.81
C THR A 362 14.54 -21.50 -11.04
N ARG A 363 14.99 -20.80 -12.08
CA ARG A 363 14.26 -20.67 -13.35
C ARG A 363 15.13 -21.03 -14.53
N ARG A 364 14.63 -21.91 -15.40
CA ARG A 364 15.19 -22.20 -16.73
C ARG A 364 14.12 -21.97 -17.79
N GLY A 365 14.24 -20.88 -18.54
CA GLY A 365 13.22 -20.45 -19.49
C GLY A 365 11.89 -20.16 -18.78
N LYS A 366 10.83 -20.89 -19.13
CA LYS A 366 9.50 -20.79 -18.48
C LYS A 366 9.29 -21.77 -17.32
N SER A 367 10.27 -22.64 -17.04
CA SER A 367 10.16 -23.64 -15.98
C SER A 367 10.76 -23.13 -14.68
N TYR A 368 10.04 -23.34 -13.57
CA TYR A 368 10.52 -23.12 -12.22
C TYR A 368 10.73 -24.44 -11.50
N GLN A 369 11.74 -24.51 -10.63
CA GLN A 369 12.05 -25.68 -9.82
C GLN A 369 12.39 -25.24 -8.40
N LEU A 370 11.83 -25.94 -7.41
CA LEU A 370 12.13 -25.71 -6.00
C LEU A 370 13.63 -25.87 -5.73
N THR A 371 14.17 -24.99 -4.89
CA THR A 371 15.56 -25.05 -4.43
C THR A 371 15.68 -24.49 -3.03
N TYR A 372 16.74 -24.88 -2.32
CA TYR A 372 17.18 -24.25 -1.09
C TYR A 372 18.43 -23.37 -1.30
N ASP A 373 18.93 -23.32 -2.55
CA ASP A 373 20.07 -22.52 -2.97
C ASP A 373 19.59 -21.16 -3.48
N ASP A 374 20.09 -20.09 -2.85
CA ASP A 374 19.74 -18.71 -3.14
C ASP A 374 20.75 -17.99 -4.06
N THR A 375 21.70 -18.71 -4.65
CA THR A 375 22.75 -18.14 -5.51
C THR A 375 22.27 -17.77 -6.92
N LYS A 376 21.16 -18.36 -7.39
CA LYS A 376 20.63 -18.19 -8.75
C LYS A 376 19.12 -17.97 -8.79
N LEU A 377 18.67 -16.99 -8.01
CA LEU A 377 17.26 -16.67 -7.89
C LEU A 377 16.74 -15.86 -9.09
N PRO A 378 15.50 -16.09 -9.55
CA PRO A 378 14.89 -15.31 -10.59
C PRO A 378 14.75 -13.83 -10.19
N SER A 379 15.37 -12.93 -10.95
CA SER A 379 15.51 -11.50 -10.61
C SER A 379 14.22 -10.67 -10.66
N HIS A 380 13.13 -11.23 -11.21
CA HIS A 380 11.85 -10.52 -11.35
C HIS A 380 10.95 -10.66 -10.12
N TYR A 381 11.44 -11.28 -9.05
CA TYR A 381 10.66 -11.58 -7.85
C TYR A 381 11.47 -11.37 -6.58
N GLY A 382 10.84 -10.82 -5.54
CA GLY A 382 11.45 -10.60 -4.24
C GLY A 382 11.49 -11.89 -3.41
N TRP A 383 12.64 -12.56 -3.38
CA TRP A 383 12.81 -13.82 -2.65
C TRP A 383 13.20 -13.66 -1.18
N LYS A 384 13.65 -12.46 -0.82
CA LYS A 384 14.05 -12.09 0.53
C LYS A 384 13.45 -10.72 0.83
N THR A 385 12.86 -10.58 2.01
CA THR A 385 12.26 -9.33 2.47
C THR A 385 13.06 -8.77 3.64
N GLU A 386 13.00 -7.46 3.80
CA GLU A 386 13.54 -6.79 4.98
C GLU A 386 12.79 -7.24 6.24
N SER A 387 13.54 -7.37 7.34
CA SER A 387 12.97 -7.67 8.65
C SER A 387 12.59 -6.37 9.36
N ARG A 388 11.30 -6.21 9.63
CA ARG A 388 10.69 -5.14 10.43
C ARG A 388 10.52 -5.55 11.90
N LEU A 389 11.20 -6.60 12.34
CA LEU A 389 11.05 -7.15 13.70
C LEU A 389 11.26 -6.11 14.81
N PRO A 390 12.28 -5.23 14.76
CA PRO A 390 12.43 -4.19 15.77
C PRO A 390 11.21 -3.28 15.87
N GLU A 391 10.69 -2.83 14.72
CA GLU A 391 9.53 -1.96 14.61
C GLU A 391 8.26 -2.67 15.11
N LEU A 392 8.06 -3.92 14.71
CA LEU A 392 6.91 -4.73 15.13
C LEU A 392 6.94 -5.01 16.63
N LYS A 393 8.12 -5.29 17.21
CA LYS A 393 8.26 -5.48 18.67
C LYS A 393 7.96 -4.19 19.42
N ALA A 394 8.47 -3.05 18.94
CA ALA A 394 8.20 -1.75 19.55
C ALA A 394 6.71 -1.39 19.47
N GLU A 395 6.09 -1.61 18.31
CA GLU A 395 4.66 -1.38 18.11
C GLU A 395 3.81 -2.31 18.97
N PHE A 396 4.18 -3.60 19.08
CA PHE A 396 3.49 -4.54 19.95
C PHE A 396 3.52 -4.10 21.41
N GLN A 397 4.68 -3.63 21.91
CA GLN A 397 4.76 -3.08 23.26
C GLN A 397 3.92 -1.81 23.41
N ARG A 398 3.87 -0.95 22.39
CA ARG A 398 3.04 0.26 22.40
C ARG A 398 1.55 -0.10 22.55
N VAL A 399 1.07 -1.01 21.70
CA VAL A 399 -0.33 -1.44 21.66
C VAL A 399 -0.71 -2.18 22.95
N LEU A 400 0.16 -3.07 23.44
CA LEU A 400 -0.06 -3.80 24.70
C LEU A 400 -0.22 -2.86 25.90
N ASN A 401 0.51 -1.76 25.92
CA ASN A 401 0.45 -0.76 26.99
C ASN A 401 -0.69 0.28 26.80
N GLY A 402 -1.44 0.21 25.69
CA GLY A 402 -2.48 1.19 25.37
C GLY A 402 -1.94 2.59 25.09
N THR A 403 -0.66 2.71 24.71
CA THR A 403 -0.02 4.00 24.47
C THR A 403 -0.46 4.55 23.12
N ALA A 404 -1.06 5.74 23.10
CA ALA A 404 -1.47 6.40 21.86
C ALA A 404 -0.29 6.61 20.91
N ARG A 405 -0.51 6.40 19.61
CA ARG A 405 0.50 6.63 18.59
C ARG A 405 0.82 8.12 18.51
N ARG A 406 2.09 8.48 18.72
CA ARG A 406 2.55 9.86 18.55
C ARG A 406 2.76 10.14 17.06
N VAL A 407 2.04 11.12 16.54
CA VAL A 407 2.33 11.68 15.20
C VAL A 407 3.58 12.54 15.34
N SER A 408 4.62 12.24 14.57
CA SER A 408 5.83 13.07 14.53
C SER A 408 5.54 14.38 13.81
N ALA A 409 6.06 15.47 14.37
CA ALA A 409 6.07 16.76 13.69
C ALA A 409 6.83 16.64 12.36
N VAL A 410 6.36 17.36 11.35
CA VAL A 410 7.07 17.52 10.09
C VAL A 410 8.25 18.46 10.33
N ASP A 411 9.43 17.98 9.94
CA ASP A 411 10.66 18.77 9.95
C ASP A 411 10.57 19.91 8.93
N ALA A 412 10.83 21.13 9.38
CA ALA A 412 10.78 22.33 8.55
C ALA A 412 11.85 22.31 7.44
N GLU A 413 13.02 21.72 7.68
CA GLU A 413 14.06 21.57 6.65
C GLU A 413 13.58 20.63 5.55
N LYS A 414 12.91 19.54 5.93
CA LYS A 414 12.33 18.60 4.98
C LYS A 414 11.20 19.23 4.16
N ALA A 415 10.33 20.03 4.79
CA ALA A 415 9.30 20.79 4.08
C ALA A 415 9.93 21.81 3.11
N GLY A 416 10.96 22.54 3.55
CA GLY A 416 11.71 23.49 2.72
C GLY A 416 12.32 22.81 1.50
N SER A 417 12.98 21.66 1.69
CA SER A 417 13.56 20.89 0.58
C SER A 417 12.52 20.44 -0.45
N VAL A 418 11.32 20.03 -0.02
CA VAL A 418 10.23 19.68 -0.94
C VAL A 418 9.75 20.90 -1.73
N VAL A 419 9.67 22.07 -1.11
CA VAL A 419 9.31 23.32 -1.79
C VAL A 419 10.39 23.71 -2.82
N GLU A 420 11.67 23.62 -2.47
CA GLU A 420 12.80 23.97 -3.36
C GLU A 420 12.96 23.02 -4.55
N GLN A 421 12.56 21.75 -4.40
CA GLN A 421 12.61 20.76 -5.49
C GLN A 421 11.53 20.97 -6.56
N LEU A 422 10.56 21.85 -6.32
CA LEU A 422 9.51 22.14 -7.28
C LEU A 422 10.08 22.96 -8.44
N ASP A 423 9.98 22.43 -9.66
CA ASP A 423 10.48 23.16 -10.83
C ASP A 423 9.57 24.34 -11.23
N GLU A 424 10.04 25.14 -12.19
CA GLU A 424 9.33 26.32 -12.72
C GLU A 424 7.94 26.02 -13.32
N LYS A 425 7.65 24.75 -13.63
CA LYS A 425 6.34 24.30 -14.14
C LYS A 425 5.45 23.74 -13.04
N GLY A 426 5.89 23.77 -11.78
CA GLY A 426 5.17 23.18 -10.66
C GLY A 426 5.30 21.66 -10.63
N ARG A 427 6.47 21.09 -10.89
CA ARG A 427 6.66 19.63 -10.92
C ARG A 427 7.73 19.17 -9.95
N TRP A 428 7.47 18.05 -9.29
CA TRP A 428 8.52 17.26 -8.64
C TRP A 428 8.95 16.14 -9.58
N LEU A 429 10.10 16.33 -10.23
CA LEU A 429 10.71 15.33 -11.11
C LEU A 429 11.63 14.42 -10.31
N THR A 430 11.56 13.13 -10.59
CA THR A 430 12.48 12.12 -10.06
C THR A 430 13.46 11.73 -11.15
N THR A 431 14.71 11.46 -10.76
CA THR A 431 15.74 10.92 -11.65
C THR A 431 15.90 9.44 -11.34
N PHE A 432 15.78 8.59 -12.37
CA PHE A 432 15.96 7.15 -12.23
C PHE A 432 17.42 6.79 -12.01
N ASP A 433 17.74 6.03 -10.96
CA ASP A 433 19.10 5.60 -10.60
C ASP A 433 19.28 4.08 -10.66
N GLY A 434 18.33 3.37 -11.29
CA GLY A 434 18.38 1.90 -11.42
C GLY A 434 17.68 1.15 -10.30
N GLU A 435 16.94 1.86 -9.44
CA GLU A 435 16.09 1.27 -8.41
C GLU A 435 14.96 0.42 -9.01
N PRO A 436 14.51 -0.67 -8.35
CA PRO A 436 13.30 -1.36 -8.76
C PRO A 436 12.08 -0.45 -8.61
N LEU A 437 11.31 -0.28 -9.68
CA LEU A 437 10.05 0.47 -9.69
C LEU A 437 8.86 -0.48 -9.87
N VAL A 438 7.76 -0.19 -9.17
CA VAL A 438 6.49 -0.90 -9.29
C VAL A 438 6.00 -0.83 -10.74
N GLY A 439 5.42 -1.90 -11.26
CA GLY A 439 4.99 -1.93 -12.67
C GLY A 439 6.13 -1.99 -13.70
N GLN A 440 7.40 -2.02 -13.25
CA GLN A 440 8.61 -2.27 -14.05
C GLN A 440 8.72 -1.41 -15.34
N PRO A 441 8.59 -0.08 -15.26
CA PRO A 441 8.88 0.80 -16.38
C PRO A 441 10.33 0.67 -16.84
N LYS A 442 10.60 1.03 -18.10
CA LYS A 442 11.92 0.90 -18.73
C LYS A 442 12.61 2.27 -18.86
N PHE A 443 12.90 2.92 -17.73
CA PHE A 443 13.67 4.16 -17.72
C PHE A 443 15.17 3.87 -17.88
N ALA A 444 15.89 4.76 -18.56
CA ALA A 444 17.34 4.78 -18.57
C ALA A 444 17.89 5.44 -17.29
N SER A 445 19.05 5.00 -16.80
CA SER A 445 19.71 5.69 -15.68
C SER A 445 19.97 7.16 -16.04
N GLY A 446 19.63 8.07 -15.13
CA GLY A 446 19.65 9.52 -15.34
C GLY A 446 18.40 10.10 -16.02
N GLU A 447 17.46 9.25 -16.47
CA GLU A 447 16.20 9.71 -17.06
C GLU A 447 15.29 10.33 -15.99
N LYS A 448 14.70 11.49 -16.33
CA LYS A 448 13.75 12.17 -15.45
C LYS A 448 12.33 11.72 -15.74
N TYR A 449 11.53 11.53 -14.70
CA TYR A 449 10.12 11.14 -14.81
C TYR A 449 9.28 11.81 -13.72
N LEU A 450 7.97 11.85 -13.93
CA LEU A 450 6.98 12.19 -12.90
C LEU A 450 6.50 10.92 -12.23
N SER A 451 6.33 10.96 -10.91
CA SER A 451 5.82 9.86 -10.10
C SER A 451 4.60 10.30 -9.30
N SER A 452 3.47 9.61 -9.48
CA SER A 452 2.26 9.84 -8.69
C SER A 452 2.49 9.58 -7.21
N GLN A 453 3.41 8.67 -6.87
CA GLN A 453 3.83 8.43 -5.49
C GLN A 453 4.56 9.64 -4.91
N VAL A 454 5.55 10.19 -5.63
CA VAL A 454 6.33 11.35 -5.16
C VAL A 454 5.44 12.58 -5.04
N PHE A 455 4.56 12.81 -6.03
CA PHE A 455 3.57 13.88 -5.95
C PHE A 455 2.71 13.76 -4.69
N SER A 456 2.15 12.58 -4.45
CA SER A 456 1.27 12.35 -3.32
C SER A 456 2.02 12.51 -2.00
N GLN A 457 3.20 11.90 -1.86
CA GLN A 457 4.03 12.01 -0.65
C GLN A 457 4.43 13.46 -0.33
N ASN A 458 4.82 14.23 -1.34
CA ASN A 458 5.22 15.63 -1.17
C ASN A 458 4.02 16.52 -0.82
N LEU A 459 2.89 16.35 -1.53
CA LEU A 459 1.67 17.10 -1.24
C LEU A 459 1.15 16.79 0.17
N GLU A 460 1.17 15.54 0.60
CA GLU A 460 0.77 15.14 1.95
C GLU A 460 1.73 15.63 3.04
N LEU A 461 3.04 15.62 2.77
CA LEU A 461 4.04 16.17 3.69
C LEU A 461 3.82 17.66 3.91
N LEU A 462 3.65 18.42 2.83
CA LEU A 462 3.37 19.85 2.93
C LEU A 462 2.00 20.12 3.57
N SER A 463 0.99 19.30 3.30
CA SER A 463 -0.32 19.41 3.96
C SER A 463 -0.19 19.29 5.48
N ARG A 464 0.53 18.27 5.98
CA ARG A 464 0.79 18.10 7.41
C ARG A 464 1.61 19.25 8.00
N TYR A 465 2.59 19.77 7.24
CA TYR A 465 3.38 20.92 7.67
C TYR A 465 2.50 22.18 7.81
N VAL A 466 1.60 22.43 6.86
CA VAL A 466 0.65 23.54 6.89
C VAL A 466 -0.33 23.42 8.07
N GLU A 467 -0.82 22.22 8.36
CA GLU A 467 -1.64 21.94 9.55
C GLU A 467 -0.86 22.18 10.85
N GLN A 468 0.40 21.75 10.90
CA GLN A 468 1.27 21.95 12.05
C GLN A 468 1.54 23.43 12.34
N LEU A 469 1.65 24.28 11.32
CA LEU A 469 1.84 25.72 11.50
C LEU A 469 0.56 26.48 11.86
N ALA A 470 -0.61 25.84 11.72
CA ALA A 470 -1.91 26.45 12.05
C ALA A 470 -2.37 26.15 13.49
N ASN A 471 -1.81 25.11 14.12
CA ASN A 471 -2.01 24.75 15.52
C ASN A 471 -0.92 25.36 16.40
#